data_AF-A0A081RT87-F1
#
_entry.id   AF-A0A081RT87-F1
#
_cell.length_a   1.000
_cell.length_b   1.000
_cell.length_c   1.000
_cell.angle_alpha   90.00
_cell.angle_beta   90.00
_cell.angle_gamma   90.00
#
_symmetry.space_group_name_H-M   'P 1'
#
loop_
_entity.id
_entity.type
_entity.pdbx_description
1 polymer ?
#
loop_
_entity_poly.entity_id
_entity_poly.type
_entity_poly.pdbx_seq_one_letter_code
_entity_poly.pdbx_strand_id
1 'polypeptide(L)'
;MDNVSMQSNIARDSKKNRDYLIPFTLLCSLFFLWAVANNLNDILLPQFQKAFSLTNFQAGLIQSAFYFGYFIIPIPAGILMNKLNYKAGIITGLLFYVVGAALFWPAAETMNYTLFLVGLFIIAAGLGCLETAANPFVTVLGPEKTGHFRINLAQTFNSFGAIIAVIFGQSLILSNVPHLPQETLDKMTVEQLDAYNHSLVLVVQSPYMIIVAAVLVITFLILLTKFPVMQSDAHDNNRSFFKSLRRLIKITHWRWAVLAQFCYVGAQTACWSYLIRYAIDEIPSMTPGYAANYLTATMVFFFIGRSSGTWLVKRFAPEKVLACYALISMSLCIISAFVGGYVGLIALTLCSMFMSIQYPTIFSLGIKGLGQDTKYGSSLIVMTIVGGGIVTPIMGFVSDAVGHVPTAELVPAFCFAVIFIFAKFRANALPSNLFN
;
A
#
# COMPACT_ATOMS: atom_id res chain seq x y z
N MET A 1 -32.95 0.34 -41.00
CA MET A 1 -33.27 0.63 -39.58
C MET A 1 -32.12 0.27 -38.63
N ASP A 2 -31.15 -0.56 -39.05
CA ASP A 2 -30.06 -1.02 -38.17
C ASP A 2 -28.97 0.04 -37.88
N ASN A 3 -28.63 0.92 -38.83
CA ASN A 3 -27.61 1.96 -38.61
C ASN A 3 -27.98 3.01 -37.55
N VAL A 4 -29.27 3.31 -37.36
CA VAL A 4 -29.75 4.28 -36.35
C VAL A 4 -29.71 3.66 -34.94
N SER A 5 -30.00 2.36 -34.83
CA SER A 5 -29.87 1.62 -33.57
C SER A 5 -28.39 1.50 -33.13
N MET A 6 -27.48 1.28 -34.08
CA MET A 6 -26.05 1.18 -33.81
C MET A 6 -25.44 2.54 -33.43
N GLN A 7 -25.77 3.63 -34.13
CA GLN A 7 -25.33 4.98 -33.77
C GLN A 7 -25.91 5.46 -32.43
N SER A 8 -27.16 5.12 -32.10
CA SER A 8 -27.76 5.47 -30.80
C SER A 8 -27.14 4.70 -29.63
N ASN A 9 -26.72 3.44 -29.84
CA ASN A 9 -25.99 2.65 -28.86
C ASN A 9 -24.56 3.17 -28.67
N ILE A 10 -23.85 3.54 -29.75
CA ILE A 10 -22.50 4.14 -29.68
C ILE A 10 -22.55 5.52 -28.99
N ALA A 11 -23.58 6.33 -29.25
CA ALA A 11 -23.79 7.62 -28.59
C ALA A 11 -24.19 7.49 -27.11
N ARG A 12 -24.92 6.43 -26.74
CA ARG A 12 -25.23 6.11 -25.33
C ARG A 12 -24.00 5.60 -24.59
N ASP A 13 -23.20 4.72 -25.18
CA ASP A 13 -21.96 4.22 -24.58
C ASP A 13 -20.88 5.32 -24.46
N SER A 14 -20.79 6.25 -25.41
CA SER A 14 -19.86 7.39 -25.33
C SER A 14 -20.26 8.40 -24.24
N LYS A 15 -21.56 8.65 -24.04
CA LYS A 15 -22.08 9.49 -22.95
C LYS A 15 -21.84 8.83 -21.58
N LYS A 16 -22.11 7.52 -21.48
CA LYS A 16 -21.86 6.73 -20.25
C LYS A 16 -20.38 6.67 -19.88
N ASN A 17 -19.47 6.55 -20.87
CA ASN A 17 -18.02 6.58 -20.62
C ASN A 17 -17.51 7.95 -20.13
N ARG A 18 -18.11 9.05 -20.61
CA ARG A 18 -17.73 10.41 -20.19
C ARG A 18 -18.14 10.70 -18.73
N ASP A 19 -19.23 10.09 -18.26
CA ASP A 19 -19.71 10.22 -16.87
C ASP A 19 -18.79 9.53 -15.84
N TYR A 20 -17.98 8.53 -16.23
CA TYR A 20 -17.01 7.87 -15.34
C TYR A 20 -15.60 8.48 -15.40
N LEU A 21 -15.24 9.17 -16.49
CA LEU A 21 -13.89 9.68 -16.70
C LEU A 21 -13.54 10.82 -15.72
N ILE A 22 -14.46 11.77 -15.51
CA ILE A 22 -14.22 12.91 -14.59
C ILE A 22 -14.03 12.42 -13.14
N PRO A 23 -14.93 11.58 -12.58
CA PRO A 23 -14.72 11.00 -11.25
C PRO A 23 -13.43 10.18 -11.13
N PHE A 24 -13.04 9.47 -12.20
CA PHE A 24 -11.82 8.66 -12.19
C PHE A 24 -10.54 9.51 -12.22
N THR A 25 -10.49 10.57 -13.04
CA THR A 25 -9.36 11.51 -13.06
C THR A 25 -9.21 12.20 -11.71
N LEU A 26 -10.32 12.63 -11.12
CA LEU A 26 -10.32 13.18 -9.77
C LEU A 26 -9.81 12.15 -8.76
N LEU A 27 -10.26 10.90 -8.85
CA LEU A 27 -9.80 9.87 -7.95
C LEU A 27 -8.29 9.60 -8.09
N CYS A 28 -7.73 9.66 -9.29
CA CYS A 28 -6.29 9.55 -9.50
C CYS A 28 -5.51 10.71 -8.88
N SER A 29 -5.99 11.95 -9.02
CA SER A 29 -5.35 13.10 -8.37
C SER A 29 -5.47 13.03 -6.85
N LEU A 30 -6.57 12.49 -6.33
CA LEU A 30 -6.75 12.26 -4.89
C LEU A 30 -5.83 11.15 -4.37
N PHE A 31 -5.63 10.06 -5.13
CA PHE A 31 -4.64 9.03 -4.79
C PHE A 31 -3.22 9.60 -4.75
N PHE A 32 -2.89 10.52 -5.66
CA PHE A 32 -1.62 11.24 -5.64
C PHE A 32 -1.49 12.11 -4.38
N LEU A 33 -2.46 12.99 -4.10
CA LEU A 33 -2.42 13.89 -2.94
C LEU A 33 -2.37 13.12 -1.62
N TRP A 34 -3.16 12.05 -1.53
CA TRP A 34 -3.15 11.12 -0.41
C TRP A 34 -1.78 10.47 -0.23
N ALA A 35 -1.18 9.97 -1.32
CA ALA A 35 0.14 9.36 -1.25
C ALA A 35 1.21 10.35 -0.78
N VAL A 36 1.15 11.60 -1.23
CA VAL A 36 2.06 12.64 -0.74
C VAL A 36 1.89 12.81 0.78
N ALA A 37 0.66 13.03 1.25
CA ALA A 37 0.37 13.23 2.67
C ALA A 37 0.78 12.03 3.56
N ASN A 38 0.51 10.81 3.10
CA ASN A 38 0.86 9.60 3.83
C ASN A 38 2.38 9.36 3.89
N ASN A 39 3.08 9.49 2.75
CA ASN A 39 4.53 9.27 2.73
C ASN A 39 5.28 10.38 3.49
N LEU A 40 4.76 11.61 3.54
CA LEU A 40 5.30 12.64 4.42
C LEU A 40 5.14 12.26 5.90
N ASN A 41 4.01 11.68 6.29
CA ASN A 41 3.83 11.15 7.63
C ASN A 41 4.86 10.04 7.94
N ASP A 42 5.12 9.13 7.00
CA ASP A 42 6.10 8.06 7.19
C ASP A 42 7.54 8.58 7.36
N ILE A 43 7.88 9.73 6.76
CA ILE A 43 9.18 10.40 6.93
C ILE A 43 9.29 11.06 8.32
N LEU A 44 8.19 11.59 8.85
CA LEU A 44 8.18 12.33 10.11
C LEU A 44 8.04 11.43 11.33
N LEU A 45 7.34 10.30 11.20
CA LEU A 45 7.06 9.38 12.31
C LEU A 45 8.33 8.89 13.04
N PRO A 46 9.44 8.52 12.36
CA PRO A 46 10.68 8.14 13.04
C PRO A 46 11.31 9.26 13.87
N GLN A 47 11.14 10.52 13.47
CA GLN A 47 11.67 11.66 14.24
C GLN A 47 10.91 11.81 15.56
N PHE A 48 9.60 11.61 15.52
CA PHE A 48 8.79 11.52 16.74
C PHE A 48 9.24 10.38 17.64
N GLN A 49 9.45 9.18 17.08
CA GLN A 49 9.92 8.03 17.86
C GLN A 49 11.28 8.28 18.52
N LYS A 50 12.21 8.94 17.81
CA LYS A 50 13.51 9.34 18.38
C LYS A 50 13.35 10.35 19.51
N ALA A 51 12.51 11.38 19.33
CA ALA A 51 12.30 12.42 20.34
C ALA A 51 11.70 11.88 21.65
N PHE A 52 10.91 10.81 21.60
CA PHE A 52 10.32 10.18 22.78
C PHE A 52 11.25 9.17 23.49
N SER A 53 12.47 8.92 23.01
CA SER A 53 13.43 7.96 23.58
C SER A 53 12.76 6.63 23.99
N LEU A 54 12.06 6.01 23.02
CA LEU A 54 11.16 4.90 23.30
C LEU A 54 11.87 3.64 23.79
N THR A 55 11.25 2.96 24.76
CA THR A 55 11.63 1.60 25.15
C THR A 55 11.27 0.58 24.06
N ASN A 56 11.90 -0.58 24.07
CA ASN A 56 11.58 -1.68 23.15
C ASN A 56 10.11 -2.09 23.18
N PHE A 57 9.48 -2.09 24.36
CA PHE A 57 8.05 -2.37 24.50
C PHE A 57 7.18 -1.32 23.80
N GLN A 58 7.50 -0.04 23.99
CA GLN A 58 6.81 1.07 23.34
C GLN A 58 6.99 1.07 21.81
N ALA A 59 8.18 0.74 21.32
CA ALA A 59 8.43 0.55 19.90
C ALA A 59 7.60 -0.62 19.33
N GLY A 60 7.46 -1.71 20.08
CA GLY A 60 6.58 -2.83 19.74
C GLY A 60 5.10 -2.44 19.66
N LEU A 61 4.62 -1.57 20.57
CA LEU A 61 3.25 -1.06 20.53
C LEU A 61 2.96 -0.23 19.28
N ILE A 62 3.94 0.52 18.77
CA ILE A 62 3.80 1.24 17.50
C ILE A 62 3.59 0.26 16.35
N GLN A 63 4.37 -0.82 16.28
CA GLN A 63 4.15 -1.86 15.26
C GLN A 63 2.76 -2.51 15.40
N SER A 64 2.30 -2.71 16.63
CA SER A 64 0.95 -3.24 16.89
C SER A 64 -0.18 -2.37 16.33
N ALA A 65 0.02 -1.04 16.27
CA ALA A 65 -0.94 -0.12 15.67
C ALA A 65 -1.16 -0.42 14.18
N PHE A 66 -0.09 -0.72 13.44
CA PHE A 66 -0.20 -1.11 12.02
C PHE A 66 -0.96 -2.42 11.84
N TYR A 67 -0.72 -3.43 12.68
CA TYR A 67 -1.49 -4.67 12.64
C TYR A 67 -2.96 -4.42 12.98
N PHE A 68 -3.25 -3.58 13.98
CA PHE A 68 -4.61 -3.19 14.31
C PHE A 68 -5.31 -2.55 13.10
N GLY A 69 -4.66 -1.56 12.48
CA GLY A 69 -5.17 -0.86 11.31
C GLY A 69 -5.41 -1.78 10.12
N TYR A 70 -4.44 -2.62 9.77
CA TYR A 70 -4.52 -3.44 8.57
C TYR A 70 -5.17 -4.81 8.76
N PHE A 71 -5.40 -5.29 9.98
CA PHE A 71 -6.02 -6.60 10.24
C PHE A 71 -7.40 -6.49 10.90
N ILE A 72 -7.56 -5.62 11.89
CA ILE A 72 -8.82 -5.50 12.64
C ILE A 72 -9.82 -4.62 11.90
N ILE A 73 -9.39 -3.42 11.49
CA ILE A 73 -10.26 -2.38 10.92
C ILE A 73 -10.85 -2.70 9.53
N PRO A 74 -10.24 -3.53 8.66
CA PRO A 74 -10.84 -3.84 7.35
C PRO A 74 -12.22 -4.47 7.45
N ILE A 75 -12.50 -5.33 8.43
CA ILE A 75 -13.83 -5.94 8.60
C ILE A 75 -14.88 -4.90 9.01
N PRO A 76 -14.71 -4.11 10.09
CA PRO A 76 -15.58 -2.98 10.43
C PRO A 76 -15.76 -1.99 9.27
N ALA A 77 -14.69 -1.64 8.55
CA ALA A 77 -14.77 -0.79 7.37
C ALA A 77 -15.62 -1.43 6.26
N GLY A 78 -15.46 -2.74 6.05
CA GLY A 78 -16.31 -3.56 5.18
C GLY A 78 -17.79 -3.49 5.55
N ILE A 79 -18.10 -3.62 6.85
CA ILE A 79 -19.46 -3.52 7.37
C ILE A 79 -20.02 -2.12 7.15
N LEU A 80 -19.24 -1.08 7.45
CA LEU A 80 -19.62 0.32 7.25
C LEU A 80 -19.99 0.57 5.78
N MET A 81 -19.12 0.17 4.85
CA MET A 81 -19.38 0.34 3.42
C MET A 81 -20.57 -0.47 2.94
N ASN A 82 -20.81 -1.66 3.50
CA ASN A 82 -21.94 -2.49 3.10
C ASN A 82 -23.28 -1.92 3.60
N LYS A 83 -23.28 -1.29 4.79
CA LYS A 83 -24.45 -0.58 5.34
C LYS A 83 -24.67 0.78 4.70
N LEU A 84 -23.62 1.44 4.26
CA LEU A 84 -23.64 2.74 3.57
C LEU A 84 -23.11 2.55 2.15
N ASN A 85 -21.99 3.15 1.79
CA ASN A 85 -21.39 3.02 0.46
C ASN A 85 -19.86 3.19 0.55
N TYR A 86 -19.16 3.01 -0.56
CA TYR A 86 -17.70 3.22 -0.59
C TYR A 86 -17.30 4.64 -0.22
N LYS A 87 -18.08 5.66 -0.64
CA LYS A 87 -17.82 7.05 -0.31
C LYS A 87 -17.80 7.28 1.21
N ALA A 88 -18.74 6.67 1.94
CA ALA A 88 -18.76 6.72 3.40
C ALA A 88 -17.51 6.09 4.01
N GLY A 89 -17.07 4.93 3.50
CA GLY A 89 -15.80 4.32 3.93
C GLY A 89 -14.59 5.24 3.72
N ILE A 90 -14.47 5.84 2.53
CA ILE A 90 -13.37 6.78 2.21
C ILE A 90 -13.40 7.99 3.15
N ILE A 91 -14.56 8.63 3.33
CA ILE A 91 -14.68 9.80 4.21
C ILE A 91 -14.33 9.45 5.66
N THR A 92 -14.88 8.36 6.20
CA THR A 92 -14.57 7.91 7.56
C THR A 92 -13.08 7.61 7.73
N GLY A 93 -12.45 6.98 6.74
CA GLY A 93 -11.01 6.73 6.76
C GLY A 93 -10.17 8.01 6.75
N LEU A 94 -10.52 8.99 5.91
CA LEU A 94 -9.84 10.30 5.88
C LEU A 94 -10.04 11.07 7.19
N LEU A 95 -11.24 11.01 7.79
CA LEU A 95 -11.52 11.67 9.07
C LEU A 95 -10.72 11.05 10.21
N PHE A 96 -10.62 9.70 10.27
CA PHE A 96 -9.72 9.06 11.24
C PHE A 96 -8.28 9.52 11.04
N TYR A 97 -7.79 9.55 9.80
CA TYR A 97 -6.44 10.03 9.55
C TYR A 97 -6.22 11.48 10.03
N VAL A 98 -7.15 12.39 9.74
CA VAL A 98 -7.09 13.79 10.20
C VAL A 98 -7.07 13.87 11.72
N VAL A 99 -7.96 13.16 12.41
CA VAL A 99 -8.04 13.17 13.87
C VAL A 99 -6.75 12.63 14.48
N GLY A 100 -6.25 11.51 13.96
CA GLY A 100 -5.02 10.90 14.46
C GLY A 100 -3.78 11.78 14.23
N ALA A 101 -3.66 12.40 13.05
CA ALA A 101 -2.57 13.33 12.76
C ALA A 101 -2.66 14.63 13.57
N ALA A 102 -3.87 15.15 13.80
CA ALA A 102 -4.09 16.33 14.64
C ALA A 102 -3.72 16.07 16.11
N LEU A 103 -3.89 14.83 16.62
CA LEU A 103 -3.47 14.45 17.97
C LEU A 103 -1.96 14.46 18.18
N PHE A 104 -1.15 14.41 17.11
CA PHE A 104 0.31 14.52 17.25
C PHE A 104 0.75 15.92 17.70
N TRP A 105 0.00 16.96 17.40
CA TRP A 105 0.31 18.32 17.88
C TRP A 105 0.28 18.43 19.42
N PRO A 106 -0.83 18.15 20.10
CA PRO A 106 -0.86 18.21 21.56
C PRO A 106 0.05 17.14 22.19
N ALA A 107 0.25 15.99 21.54
CA ALA A 107 1.18 14.97 22.01
C ALA A 107 2.63 15.46 21.98
N ALA A 108 3.02 16.21 20.95
CA ALA A 108 4.31 16.87 20.83
C ALA A 108 4.50 17.92 21.91
N GLU A 109 3.55 18.86 22.05
CA GLU A 109 3.64 19.98 22.97
C GLU A 109 3.70 19.54 24.44
N THR A 110 2.99 18.47 24.79
CA THR A 110 2.97 17.93 26.16
C THR A 110 3.97 16.80 26.39
N MET A 111 4.77 16.45 25.38
CA MET A 111 5.67 15.29 25.40
C MET A 111 4.97 14.01 25.92
N ASN A 112 3.72 13.79 25.51
CA ASN A 112 2.90 12.67 25.96
C ASN A 112 2.88 11.51 24.96
N TYR A 113 3.68 10.48 25.23
CA TYR A 113 3.75 9.26 24.42
C TYR A 113 2.39 8.56 24.27
N THR A 114 1.57 8.48 25.32
CA THR A 114 0.29 7.78 25.26
C THR A 114 -0.66 8.48 24.28
N LEU A 115 -0.67 9.81 24.29
CA LEU A 115 -1.47 10.60 23.36
C LEU A 115 -1.01 10.42 21.91
N PHE A 116 0.31 10.38 21.69
CA PHE A 116 0.92 10.03 20.41
C PHE A 116 0.50 8.62 19.96
N LEU A 117 0.57 7.63 20.85
CA LEU A 117 0.20 6.26 20.54
C LEU A 117 -1.29 6.14 20.16
N VAL A 118 -2.19 6.80 20.90
CA VAL A 118 -3.62 6.86 20.56
C VAL A 118 -3.82 7.48 19.17
N GLY A 119 -3.14 8.60 18.88
CA GLY A 119 -3.16 9.22 17.55
C GLY A 119 -2.70 8.26 16.45
N LEU A 120 -1.65 7.49 16.70
CA LEU A 120 -1.10 6.51 15.76
C LEU A 120 -2.08 5.36 15.49
N PHE A 121 -2.75 4.83 16.52
CA PHE A 121 -3.79 3.81 16.34
C PHE A 121 -4.98 4.33 15.52
N ILE A 122 -5.36 5.60 15.71
CA ILE A 122 -6.42 6.24 14.93
C ILE A 122 -5.97 6.44 13.48
N ILE A 123 -4.73 6.89 13.22
CA ILE A 123 -4.16 6.96 11.87
C ILE A 123 -4.20 5.58 11.22
N ALA A 124 -3.71 4.55 11.92
CA ALA A 124 -3.67 3.19 11.39
C ALA A 124 -5.08 2.67 11.05
N ALA A 125 -6.10 2.99 11.85
CA ALA A 125 -7.49 2.70 11.51
C ALA A 125 -7.96 3.45 10.25
N GLY A 126 -7.58 4.71 10.10
CA GLY A 126 -7.80 5.49 8.88
C GLY A 126 -7.20 4.81 7.65
N LEU A 127 -5.94 4.38 7.73
CA LEU A 127 -5.22 3.66 6.67
C LEU A 127 -5.93 2.36 6.26
N GLY A 128 -6.24 1.50 7.23
CA GLY A 128 -6.95 0.25 6.96
C GLY A 128 -8.32 0.47 6.35
N CYS A 129 -9.05 1.48 6.80
CA CYS A 129 -10.34 1.87 6.23
C CYS A 129 -10.20 2.33 4.78
N LEU A 130 -9.21 3.20 4.48
CA LEU A 130 -8.95 3.72 3.14
C LEU A 130 -8.51 2.63 2.17
N GLU A 131 -7.59 1.74 2.56
CA GLU A 131 -7.20 0.60 1.71
C GLU A 131 -8.39 -0.30 1.38
N THR A 132 -9.27 -0.51 2.36
CA THR A 132 -10.45 -1.36 2.19
C THR A 132 -11.52 -0.71 1.33
N ALA A 133 -11.61 0.63 1.32
CA ALA A 133 -12.61 1.37 0.58
C ALA A 133 -12.16 1.80 -0.81
N ALA A 134 -10.97 2.40 -0.91
CA ALA A 134 -10.50 3.06 -2.11
C ALA A 134 -10.16 2.06 -3.23
N ASN A 135 -9.42 0.99 -2.92
CA ASN A 135 -9.02 -0.02 -3.91
C ASN A 135 -10.19 -0.66 -4.67
N PRO A 136 -11.22 -1.22 -4.00
CA PRO A 136 -12.37 -1.76 -4.71
C PRO A 136 -13.15 -0.65 -5.42
N PHE A 137 -13.28 0.52 -4.82
CA PHE A 137 -13.98 1.64 -5.42
C PHE A 137 -13.39 2.03 -6.78
N VAL A 138 -12.06 2.18 -6.91
CA VAL A 138 -11.40 2.42 -8.20
C VAL A 138 -11.69 1.31 -9.21
N THR A 139 -11.63 0.06 -8.74
CA THR A 139 -11.80 -1.12 -9.58
C THR A 139 -13.22 -1.21 -10.13
N VAL A 140 -14.24 -0.83 -9.35
CA VAL A 140 -15.65 -0.88 -9.77
C VAL A 140 -16.16 0.42 -10.41
N LEU A 141 -15.38 1.52 -10.39
CA LEU A 141 -15.73 2.80 -10.98
C LEU A 141 -15.63 2.78 -12.53
N GLY A 142 -16.61 2.13 -13.18
CA GLY A 142 -16.73 2.04 -14.63
C GLY A 142 -16.82 0.59 -15.14
N PRO A 143 -16.56 0.34 -16.44
CA PRO A 143 -16.69 -1.00 -17.02
C PRO A 143 -15.80 -2.05 -16.34
N GLU A 144 -16.31 -3.26 -16.13
CA GLU A 144 -15.59 -4.34 -15.44
C GLU A 144 -14.29 -4.75 -16.18
N LYS A 145 -14.32 -4.76 -17.52
CA LYS A 145 -13.16 -5.12 -18.36
C LYS A 145 -11.93 -4.24 -18.09
N THR A 146 -12.13 -2.96 -17.77
CA THR A 146 -11.05 -1.98 -17.54
C THR A 146 -10.73 -1.74 -16.06
N GLY A 147 -11.38 -2.47 -15.13
CA GLY A 147 -11.16 -2.32 -13.69
C GLY A 147 -9.70 -2.54 -13.27
N HIS A 148 -9.04 -3.55 -13.84
CA HIS A 148 -7.63 -3.85 -13.59
C HIS A 148 -6.70 -2.69 -13.99
N PHE A 149 -6.96 -2.07 -15.13
CA PHE A 149 -6.20 -0.91 -15.60
C PHE A 149 -6.44 0.32 -14.70
N ARG A 150 -7.69 0.57 -14.31
CA ARG A 150 -8.03 1.73 -13.46
C ARG A 150 -7.31 1.70 -12.12
N ILE A 151 -7.31 0.56 -11.42
CA ILE A 151 -6.60 0.44 -10.14
C ILE A 151 -5.08 0.59 -10.32
N ASN A 152 -4.50 -0.02 -11.37
CA ASN A 152 -3.07 0.11 -11.66
C ASN A 152 -2.67 1.57 -11.98
N LEU A 153 -3.50 2.29 -12.73
CA LEU A 153 -3.27 3.70 -13.04
C LEU A 153 -3.39 4.58 -11.78
N ALA A 154 -4.43 4.40 -10.96
CA ALA A 154 -4.56 5.13 -9.70
C ALA A 154 -3.38 4.85 -8.74
N GLN A 155 -2.92 3.60 -8.69
CA GLN A 155 -1.74 3.20 -7.93
C GLN A 155 -0.42 3.74 -8.52
N THR A 156 -0.37 4.05 -9.82
CA THR A 156 0.76 4.75 -10.44
C THR A 156 0.84 6.19 -9.94
N PHE A 157 -0.30 6.88 -9.86
CA PHE A 157 -0.38 8.21 -9.25
C PHE A 157 -0.03 8.18 -7.76
N ASN A 158 -0.41 7.12 -7.04
CA ASN A 158 0.03 6.91 -5.67
C ASN A 158 1.57 6.80 -5.58
N SER A 159 2.20 5.95 -6.38
CA SER A 159 3.66 5.84 -6.41
C SER A 159 4.35 7.15 -6.82
N PHE A 160 3.76 7.90 -7.75
CA PHE A 160 4.28 9.21 -8.12
C PHE A 160 4.22 10.19 -6.93
N GLY A 161 3.11 10.20 -6.18
CA GLY A 161 2.98 11.00 -4.97
C GLY A 161 3.99 10.62 -3.88
N ALA A 162 4.26 9.32 -3.72
CA ALA A 162 5.29 8.84 -2.80
C ALA A 162 6.69 9.37 -3.16
N ILE A 163 7.08 9.34 -4.45
CA ILE A 163 8.37 9.90 -4.90
C ILE A 163 8.46 11.40 -4.63
N ILE A 164 7.40 12.15 -4.93
CA ILE A 164 7.33 13.58 -4.65
C ILE A 164 7.47 13.83 -3.14
N ALA A 165 6.78 13.07 -2.29
CA ALA A 165 6.92 13.18 -0.85
C ALA A 165 8.35 12.91 -0.36
N VAL A 166 9.05 11.91 -0.90
CA VAL A 166 10.45 11.64 -0.53
C VAL A 166 11.36 12.79 -0.95
N ILE A 167 11.27 13.25 -2.20
CA ILE A 167 12.13 14.33 -2.71
C ILE A 167 11.92 15.64 -1.94
N PHE A 168 10.66 16.06 -1.77
CA PHE A 168 10.34 17.32 -1.10
C PHE A 168 10.36 17.20 0.42
N GLY A 169 9.91 16.09 0.99
CA GLY A 169 9.89 15.86 2.43
C GLY A 169 11.30 15.75 3.02
N GLN A 170 12.20 15.03 2.35
CA GLN A 170 13.59 14.93 2.83
C GLN A 170 14.33 16.26 2.71
N SER A 171 14.18 17.00 1.60
CA SER A 171 14.90 18.25 1.38
C SER A 171 14.35 19.45 2.16
N LEU A 172 13.02 19.58 2.29
CA LEU A 172 12.39 20.75 2.91
C LEU A 172 12.08 20.57 4.39
N ILE A 173 11.85 19.33 4.85
CA ILE A 173 11.45 19.09 6.24
C ILE A 173 12.65 18.64 7.08
N LEU A 174 13.40 17.62 6.64
CA LEU A 174 14.52 17.09 7.42
C LEU A 174 15.72 18.04 7.50
N SER A 175 15.83 19.04 6.63
CA SER A 175 16.84 20.10 6.73
C SER A 175 16.64 21.02 7.95
N ASN A 176 15.41 21.11 8.46
CA ASN A 176 15.08 21.90 9.65
C ASN A 176 15.16 21.08 10.94
N VAL A 177 15.36 19.76 10.83
CA VAL A 177 15.50 18.86 11.98
C VAL A 177 16.92 19.00 12.53
N PRO A 178 17.10 19.30 13.83
CA PRO A 178 18.42 19.30 14.45
C PRO A 178 19.10 17.93 14.30
N HIS A 179 20.30 17.90 13.74
CA HIS A 179 21.11 16.67 13.60
C HIS A 179 22.29 16.74 14.56
N LEU A 180 22.13 16.13 15.74
CA LEU A 180 23.25 15.94 16.68
C LEU A 180 23.70 14.48 16.66
N PRO A 181 25.02 14.21 16.58
CA PRO A 181 25.55 12.87 16.75
C PRO A 181 25.15 12.28 18.11
N GLN A 182 24.92 10.97 18.16
CA GLN A 182 24.51 10.29 19.39
C GLN A 182 25.52 10.53 20.53
N GLU A 183 26.83 10.55 20.22
CA GLU A 183 27.89 10.85 21.20
C GLU A 183 27.76 12.22 21.88
N THR A 184 27.14 13.19 21.20
CA THR A 184 26.88 14.52 21.77
C THR A 184 25.65 14.48 22.65
N LEU A 185 24.60 13.77 22.23
CA LEU A 185 23.37 13.58 23.00
C LEU A 185 23.65 12.85 24.32
N ASP A 186 24.51 11.84 24.30
CA ASP A 186 24.88 11.05 25.48
C ASP A 186 25.70 11.87 26.51
N LYS A 187 26.28 13.00 26.10
CA LYS A 187 27.05 13.92 26.95
C LYS A 187 26.22 15.09 27.48
N MET A 188 24.98 15.25 27.03
CA MET A 188 24.10 16.33 27.47
C MET A 188 23.59 16.10 28.89
N THR A 189 23.35 17.18 29.62
CA THR A 189 22.59 17.09 30.86
C THR A 189 21.13 16.73 30.57
N VAL A 190 20.41 16.24 31.58
CA VAL A 190 19.00 15.85 31.43
C VAL A 190 18.16 17.02 30.93
N GLU A 191 18.44 18.25 31.37
CA GLU A 191 17.73 19.45 30.93
C GLU A 191 18.04 19.83 29.48
N GLN A 192 19.29 19.64 29.04
CA GLN A 192 19.70 19.90 27.66
C GLN A 192 19.09 18.88 26.70
N LEU A 193 19.02 17.62 27.11
CA LEU A 193 18.41 16.56 26.32
C LEU A 193 16.90 16.76 26.18
N ASP A 194 16.22 17.18 27.25
CA ASP A 194 14.78 17.49 27.21
C ASP A 194 14.48 18.69 26.30
N ALA A 195 15.29 19.75 26.38
CA ALA A 195 15.19 20.89 25.47
C ALA A 195 15.43 20.50 24.00
N TYR A 196 16.39 19.60 23.75
CA TYR A 196 16.65 19.07 22.41
C TYR A 196 15.47 18.25 21.87
N ASN A 197 14.94 17.31 22.67
CA ASN A 197 13.78 16.49 22.30
C ASN A 197 12.55 17.36 22.06
N HIS A 198 12.34 18.39 22.88
CA HIS A 198 11.28 19.37 22.67
C HIS A 198 11.48 20.14 21.35
N SER A 199 12.71 20.54 21.01
CA SER A 199 13.00 21.19 19.72
C SER A 199 12.73 20.28 18.52
N LEU A 200 13.00 18.98 18.64
CA LEU A 200 12.71 17.97 17.60
C LEU A 200 11.22 17.87 17.31
N VAL A 201 10.39 17.81 18.36
CA VAL A 201 8.93 17.69 18.19
C VAL A 201 8.28 18.98 17.67
N LEU A 202 8.85 20.16 17.97
CA LEU A 202 8.36 21.43 17.44
C LEU A 202 8.57 21.55 15.92
N VAL A 203 9.68 21.04 15.40
CA VAL A 203 9.98 21.10 13.95
C VAL A 203 8.97 20.29 13.14
N VAL A 204 8.47 19.18 13.68
CA VAL A 204 7.53 18.29 12.98
C VAL A 204 6.08 18.76 13.05
N GLN A 205 5.70 19.61 14.01
CA GLN A 205 4.34 20.14 14.15
C GLN A 205 3.84 20.86 12.89
N SER A 206 4.65 21.78 12.35
CA SER A 206 4.28 22.58 11.18
C SER A 206 4.03 21.72 9.93
N PRO A 207 4.94 20.79 9.55
CA PRO A 207 4.66 19.79 8.50
C PRO A 207 3.38 18.96 8.74
N TYR A 208 3.11 18.55 9.97
CA TYR A 208 1.89 17.79 10.28
C TYR A 208 0.61 18.59 10.04
N MET A 209 0.62 19.89 10.34
CA MET A 209 -0.54 20.74 10.03
C MET A 209 -0.76 20.89 8.52
N ILE A 210 0.31 20.90 7.72
CA ILE A 210 0.20 20.87 6.25
C ILE A 210 -0.44 19.56 5.80
N ILE A 211 -0.03 18.42 6.37
CA ILE A 211 -0.63 17.11 6.09
C ILE A 211 -2.12 17.11 6.45
N VAL A 212 -2.47 17.57 7.66
CA VAL A 212 -3.87 17.66 8.12
C VAL A 212 -4.71 18.54 7.17
N ALA A 213 -4.21 19.72 6.83
CA ALA A 213 -4.88 20.64 5.91
C ALA A 213 -5.08 20.00 4.52
N ALA A 214 -4.05 19.34 3.98
CA ALA A 214 -4.13 18.66 2.70
C ALA A 214 -5.19 17.53 2.72
N VAL A 215 -5.21 16.71 3.77
CA VAL A 215 -6.19 15.62 3.90
C VAL A 215 -7.62 16.17 4.09
N LEU A 216 -7.79 17.29 4.79
CA LEU A 216 -9.08 17.98 4.89
C LEU A 216 -9.57 18.51 3.53
N VAL A 217 -8.67 19.09 2.72
CA VAL A 217 -9.00 19.51 1.35
C VAL A 217 -9.44 18.31 0.51
N ILE A 218 -8.71 17.20 0.57
CA ILE A 218 -9.09 15.95 -0.12
C ILE A 218 -10.46 15.46 0.33
N THR A 219 -10.72 15.46 1.65
CA THR A 219 -12.01 15.05 2.24
C THR A 219 -13.14 15.93 1.72
N PHE A 220 -12.93 17.24 1.69
CA PHE A 220 -13.89 18.20 1.18
C PHE A 220 -14.18 17.98 -0.32
N LEU A 221 -13.15 17.76 -1.14
CA LEU A 221 -13.32 17.47 -2.57
C LEU A 221 -14.12 16.17 -2.82
N ILE A 222 -13.88 15.12 -2.02
CA ILE A 222 -14.68 13.89 -2.06
C ILE A 222 -16.13 14.15 -1.68
N LEU A 223 -16.38 14.98 -0.66
CA LEU A 223 -17.74 15.34 -0.23
C LEU A 223 -18.52 16.04 -1.36
N LEU A 224 -17.89 16.98 -2.05
CA LEU A 224 -18.50 17.69 -3.19
C LEU A 224 -18.75 16.79 -4.40
N THR A 225 -17.95 15.74 -4.57
CA THR A 225 -18.05 14.88 -5.75
C THR A 225 -19.22 13.90 -5.65
N LYS A 226 -20.10 13.94 -6.65
CA LYS A 226 -21.17 12.95 -6.82
C LYS A 226 -20.66 11.78 -7.66
N PHE A 227 -20.58 10.61 -7.03
CA PHE A 227 -20.18 9.39 -7.73
C PHE A 227 -21.42 8.65 -8.28
N PRO A 228 -21.28 7.98 -9.44
CA PRO A 228 -22.37 7.18 -10.00
C PRO A 228 -22.68 5.98 -9.10
N VAL A 229 -23.96 5.59 -9.04
CA VAL A 229 -24.40 4.42 -8.27
C VAL A 229 -23.81 3.15 -8.87
N MET A 230 -23.18 2.31 -8.05
CA MET A 230 -22.54 1.07 -8.48
C MET A 230 -23.41 -0.15 -8.10
N GLN A 231 -23.37 -1.21 -8.90
CA GLN A 231 -24.15 -2.44 -8.60
C GLN A 231 -23.75 -3.08 -7.26
N SER A 232 -22.48 -2.96 -6.86
CA SER A 232 -21.98 -3.39 -5.55
C SER A 232 -22.53 -2.55 -4.37
N ASP A 233 -23.19 -1.42 -4.65
CA ASP A 233 -23.83 -0.55 -3.65
C ASP A 233 -25.33 -0.80 -3.49
N ALA A 234 -25.95 -1.71 -4.26
CA ALA A 234 -27.36 -2.05 -4.05
C ALA A 234 -27.56 -2.53 -2.61
N HIS A 235 -28.41 -1.86 -1.83
CA HIS A 235 -28.71 -2.24 -0.45
C HIS A 235 -29.73 -3.38 -0.43
N ASP A 236 -29.36 -4.50 0.17
CA ASP A 236 -30.30 -5.58 0.49
C ASP A 236 -30.22 -5.83 2.00
N ASN A 237 -31.36 -5.72 2.69
CA ASN A 237 -31.44 -5.70 4.16
C ASN A 237 -31.02 -7.03 4.83
N ASN A 238 -30.75 -8.08 4.05
CA ASN A 238 -30.40 -9.41 4.56
C ASN A 238 -28.89 -9.77 4.45
N ARG A 239 -28.02 -8.79 4.23
CA ARG A 239 -26.57 -8.99 4.06
C ARG A 239 -25.83 -9.15 5.39
N SER A 240 -25.89 -10.35 5.96
CA SER A 240 -25.03 -10.74 7.09
C SER A 240 -23.60 -11.06 6.64
N PHE A 241 -22.60 -10.57 7.38
CA PHE A 241 -21.17 -10.84 7.16
C PHE A 241 -20.89 -12.34 7.02
N PHE A 242 -21.40 -13.17 7.92
CA PHE A 242 -21.18 -14.62 7.90
C PHE A 242 -21.75 -15.29 6.65
N LYS A 243 -22.87 -14.79 6.11
CA LYS A 243 -23.44 -15.28 4.84
C LYS A 243 -22.51 -14.94 3.66
N SER A 244 -21.99 -13.71 3.62
CA SER A 244 -21.00 -13.30 2.60
C SER A 244 -19.71 -14.11 2.71
N LEU A 245 -19.18 -14.30 3.91
CA LEU A 245 -17.98 -15.10 4.15
C LEU A 245 -18.15 -16.54 3.65
N ARG A 246 -19.28 -17.19 3.94
CA ARG A 246 -19.57 -18.55 3.47
C ARG A 246 -19.65 -18.64 1.95
N ARG A 247 -20.13 -17.59 1.26
CA ARG A 247 -20.10 -17.52 -0.21
C ARG A 247 -18.68 -17.31 -0.72
N LEU A 248 -17.94 -16.37 -0.15
CA LEU A 248 -16.55 -16.07 -0.53
C LEU A 248 -15.64 -17.30 -0.42
N ILE A 249 -15.74 -18.11 0.63
CA ILE A 249 -14.94 -19.34 0.79
C ILE A 249 -15.20 -20.37 -0.33
N LYS A 250 -16.36 -20.33 -1.00
CA LYS A 250 -16.62 -21.19 -2.16
C LYS A 250 -16.01 -20.64 -3.46
N ILE A 251 -15.64 -19.37 -3.49
CA ILE A 251 -15.07 -18.70 -4.66
C ILE A 251 -13.57 -18.97 -4.70
N THR A 252 -13.19 -19.92 -5.56
CA THR A 252 -11.82 -20.43 -5.62
C THR A 252 -10.81 -19.35 -6.01
N HIS A 253 -11.09 -18.52 -7.03
CA HIS A 253 -10.15 -17.48 -7.45
C HIS A 253 -9.93 -16.40 -6.39
N TRP A 254 -10.96 -16.08 -5.60
CA TRP A 254 -10.85 -15.13 -4.50
C TRP A 254 -9.97 -15.67 -3.37
N ARG A 255 -10.13 -16.95 -2.98
CA ARG A 255 -9.27 -17.60 -1.98
C ARG A 255 -7.80 -17.60 -2.39
N TRP A 256 -7.53 -17.91 -3.66
CA TRP A 256 -6.18 -17.84 -4.20
C TRP A 256 -5.63 -16.41 -4.25
N ALA A 257 -6.48 -15.41 -4.52
CA ALA A 257 -6.06 -14.01 -4.47
C ALA A 257 -5.71 -13.56 -3.05
N VAL A 258 -6.44 -14.00 -2.02
CA VAL A 258 -6.09 -13.78 -0.61
C VAL A 258 -4.71 -14.35 -0.29
N LEU A 259 -4.45 -15.60 -0.69
CA LEU A 259 -3.12 -16.21 -0.50
C LEU A 259 -2.03 -15.48 -1.30
N ALA A 260 -2.29 -15.14 -2.56
CA ALA A 260 -1.34 -14.43 -3.40
C ALA A 260 -1.01 -13.04 -2.84
N GLN A 261 -1.99 -12.32 -2.29
CA GLN A 261 -1.78 -11.01 -1.68
C GLN A 261 -0.97 -11.11 -0.40
N PHE A 262 -1.25 -12.12 0.44
CA PHE A 262 -0.45 -12.42 1.63
C PHE A 262 1.02 -12.66 1.26
N CYS A 263 1.26 -13.52 0.26
CA CYS A 263 2.60 -13.79 -0.25
C CYS A 263 3.24 -12.53 -0.85
N TYR A 264 2.49 -11.71 -1.57
CA TYR A 264 3.01 -10.48 -2.18
C TYR A 264 3.52 -9.49 -1.12
N VAL A 265 2.69 -9.19 -0.11
CA VAL A 265 3.08 -8.23 0.94
C VAL A 265 4.27 -8.79 1.74
N GLY A 266 4.26 -10.10 2.01
CA GLY A 266 5.37 -10.79 2.61
C GLY A 266 6.68 -10.65 1.82
N ALA A 267 6.65 -10.96 0.52
CA ALA A 267 7.82 -10.86 -0.36
C ALA A 267 8.35 -9.43 -0.49
N GLN A 268 7.45 -8.46 -0.67
CA GLN A 268 7.80 -7.05 -0.84
C GLN A 268 8.52 -6.52 0.40
N THR A 269 7.94 -6.73 1.57
CA THR A 269 8.53 -6.27 2.83
C THR A 269 9.83 -6.99 3.13
N ALA A 270 9.88 -8.31 2.95
CA ALA A 270 11.10 -9.11 3.09
C ALA A 270 12.27 -8.56 2.23
N CYS A 271 12.06 -8.38 0.92
CA CYS A 271 13.09 -7.86 0.03
C CYS A 271 13.56 -6.45 0.45
N TRP A 272 12.63 -5.54 0.79
CA TRP A 272 13.00 -4.16 1.15
C TRP A 272 13.68 -4.07 2.53
N SER A 273 13.17 -4.80 3.51
CA SER A 273 13.69 -4.79 4.89
C SER A 273 15.10 -5.36 4.98
N TYR A 274 15.41 -6.39 4.19
CA TYR A 274 16.73 -7.03 4.21
C TYR A 274 17.71 -6.48 3.17
N LEU A 275 17.30 -5.60 2.25
CA LEU A 275 18.17 -5.08 1.18
C LEU A 275 19.45 -4.42 1.68
N ILE A 276 19.36 -3.55 2.69
CA ILE A 276 20.55 -2.88 3.23
C ILE A 276 21.47 -3.89 3.92
N ARG A 277 20.90 -4.83 4.68
CA ARG A 277 21.66 -5.89 5.35
C ARG A 277 22.34 -6.82 4.33
N TYR A 278 21.62 -7.21 3.28
CA TYR A 278 22.17 -7.94 2.14
C TYR A 278 23.36 -7.20 1.54
N ALA A 279 23.22 -5.90 1.26
CA ALA A 279 24.30 -5.11 0.65
C ALA A 279 25.57 -5.07 1.53
N ILE A 280 25.40 -4.94 2.85
CA ILE A 280 26.51 -4.91 3.81
C ILE A 280 27.19 -6.27 3.92
N ASP A 281 26.43 -7.35 3.97
CA ASP A 281 26.96 -8.71 4.13
C ASP A 281 27.67 -9.20 2.85
N GLU A 282 27.17 -8.82 1.67
CA GLU A 282 27.67 -9.33 0.37
C GLU A 282 28.77 -8.50 -0.26
N ILE A 283 28.87 -7.20 0.05
CA ILE A 283 29.80 -6.30 -0.61
C ILE A 283 30.83 -5.77 0.39
N PRO A 284 32.11 -6.17 0.24
CA PRO A 284 33.18 -5.63 1.08
C PRO A 284 33.20 -4.10 1.04
N SER A 285 33.36 -3.47 2.20
CA SER A 285 33.40 -2.01 2.37
C SER A 285 32.08 -1.27 2.07
N MET A 286 30.96 -1.98 1.91
CA MET A 286 29.65 -1.34 1.81
C MET A 286 29.26 -0.69 3.14
N THR A 287 28.90 0.61 3.10
CA THR A 287 28.39 1.32 4.26
C THR A 287 26.87 1.36 4.25
N PRO A 288 26.19 1.40 5.41
CA PRO A 288 24.73 1.54 5.47
C PRO A 288 24.22 2.78 4.71
N GLY A 289 24.98 3.89 4.76
CA GLY A 289 24.65 5.12 4.06
C GLY A 289 24.68 4.98 2.53
N TYR A 290 25.67 4.26 1.98
CA TYR A 290 25.70 4.01 0.54
C TYR A 290 24.68 2.95 0.11
N ALA A 291 24.46 1.92 0.93
CA ALA A 291 23.43 0.89 0.69
C ALA A 291 22.02 1.50 0.61
N ALA A 292 21.75 2.57 1.36
CA ALA A 292 20.49 3.31 1.28
C ALA A 292 20.20 3.86 -0.13
N ASN A 293 21.23 4.15 -0.95
CA ASN A 293 21.02 4.57 -2.35
C ASN A 293 20.37 3.46 -3.19
N TYR A 294 20.68 2.18 -2.92
CA TYR A 294 20.02 1.06 -3.59
C TYR A 294 18.56 0.95 -3.15
N LEU A 295 18.26 1.21 -1.88
CA LEU A 295 16.87 1.29 -1.41
C LEU A 295 16.12 2.43 -2.11
N THR A 296 16.72 3.62 -2.26
CA THR A 296 16.11 4.69 -3.07
C THR A 296 15.91 4.27 -4.53
N ALA A 297 16.88 3.57 -5.12
CA ALA A 297 16.76 3.05 -6.48
C ALA A 297 15.61 2.04 -6.61
N THR A 298 15.33 1.21 -5.59
CA THR A 298 14.16 0.31 -5.61
C THR A 298 12.85 1.05 -5.79
N MET A 299 12.68 2.21 -5.13
CA MET A 299 11.47 3.01 -5.22
C MET A 299 11.31 3.63 -6.61
N VAL A 300 12.40 4.08 -7.21
CA VAL A 300 12.42 4.59 -8.59
C VAL A 300 12.05 3.46 -9.56
N PHE A 301 12.69 2.30 -9.46
CA PHE A 301 12.37 1.14 -10.28
C PHE A 301 10.94 0.66 -10.10
N PHE A 302 10.42 0.69 -8.87
CA PHE A 302 9.03 0.35 -8.57
C PHE A 302 8.06 1.29 -9.31
N PHE A 303 8.32 2.60 -9.33
CA PHE A 303 7.52 3.56 -10.08
C PHE A 303 7.61 3.39 -11.60
N ILE A 304 8.82 3.19 -12.14
CA ILE A 304 9.04 2.93 -13.58
C ILE A 304 8.32 1.63 -13.99
N GLY A 305 8.48 0.59 -13.17
CA GLY A 305 7.82 -0.71 -13.32
C GLY A 305 6.31 -0.59 -13.29
N ARG A 306 5.76 0.24 -12.39
CA ARG A 306 4.31 0.45 -12.29
C ARG A 306 3.78 1.20 -13.51
N SER A 307 4.49 2.24 -13.95
CA SER A 307 4.11 3.05 -15.11
C SER A 307 4.10 2.23 -16.41
N SER A 308 5.19 1.49 -16.65
CA SER A 308 5.30 0.58 -17.80
C SER A 308 4.35 -0.61 -17.71
N GLY A 309 4.19 -1.21 -16.52
CA GLY A 309 3.29 -2.33 -16.28
C GLY A 309 1.81 -1.95 -16.41
N THR A 310 1.43 -0.74 -16.01
CA THR A 310 0.07 -0.21 -16.22
C THR A 310 -0.24 -0.09 -17.72
N TRP A 311 0.74 0.36 -18.52
CA TRP A 311 0.60 0.35 -19.97
C TRP A 311 0.46 -1.07 -20.55
N LEU A 312 1.19 -2.06 -20.01
CA LEU A 312 1.02 -3.46 -20.38
C LEU A 312 -0.35 -4.02 -19.99
N VAL A 313 -0.86 -3.72 -18.80
CA VAL A 313 -2.21 -4.14 -18.34
C VAL A 313 -3.32 -3.53 -19.21
N LYS A 314 -3.08 -2.38 -19.85
CA LYS A 314 -4.00 -1.82 -20.85
C LYS A 314 -4.03 -2.63 -22.16
N ARG A 315 -2.90 -3.23 -22.54
CA ARG A 315 -2.69 -3.89 -23.84
C ARG A 315 -2.91 -5.39 -23.80
N PHE A 316 -2.59 -6.03 -22.68
CA PHE A 316 -2.58 -7.47 -22.50
C PHE A 316 -3.49 -7.90 -21.36
N ALA A 317 -3.82 -9.19 -21.32
CA ALA A 317 -4.63 -9.77 -20.26
C ALA A 317 -3.91 -9.62 -18.90
N PRO A 318 -4.55 -9.04 -17.86
CA PRO A 318 -3.90 -8.72 -16.59
C PRO A 318 -3.26 -9.93 -15.90
N GLU A 319 -3.88 -11.10 -15.99
CA GLU A 319 -3.35 -12.34 -15.43
C GLU A 319 -2.08 -12.82 -16.13
N LYS A 320 -1.92 -12.54 -17.44
CA LYS A 320 -0.69 -12.86 -18.17
C LYS A 320 0.44 -11.90 -17.80
N VAL A 321 0.13 -10.61 -17.67
CA VAL A 321 1.10 -9.61 -17.21
C VAL A 321 1.56 -9.93 -15.78
N LEU A 322 0.61 -10.25 -14.89
CA LEU A 322 0.91 -10.67 -13.52
C LEU A 322 1.78 -11.93 -13.49
N ALA A 323 1.46 -12.95 -14.29
CA ALA A 323 2.27 -14.17 -14.36
C ALA A 323 3.70 -13.89 -14.82
N CYS A 324 3.87 -13.05 -15.86
CA CYS A 324 5.18 -12.66 -16.35
C CYS A 324 5.98 -11.92 -15.27
N TYR A 325 5.38 -10.91 -14.62
CA TYR A 325 6.03 -10.12 -13.58
C TYR A 325 6.39 -10.98 -12.36
N ALA A 326 5.49 -11.87 -11.91
CA ALA A 326 5.76 -12.79 -10.81
C ALA A 326 6.91 -13.75 -11.14
N LEU A 327 6.98 -14.28 -12.36
CA LEU A 327 8.07 -15.16 -12.79
C LEU A 327 9.41 -14.44 -12.85
N ILE A 328 9.43 -13.20 -13.34
CA ILE A 328 10.66 -12.38 -13.37
C ILE A 328 11.10 -12.04 -11.95
N SER A 329 10.20 -11.59 -11.08
CA SER A 329 10.51 -11.33 -9.66
C SER A 329 11.07 -12.58 -8.97
N MET A 330 10.44 -13.74 -9.16
CA MET A 330 10.94 -15.02 -8.65
C MET A 330 12.37 -15.31 -9.14
N SER A 331 12.61 -15.14 -10.44
CA SER A 331 13.92 -15.39 -11.04
C SER A 331 14.99 -14.44 -10.51
N LEU A 332 14.65 -13.16 -10.32
CA LEU A 332 15.56 -12.17 -9.74
C LEU A 332 15.89 -12.46 -8.27
N CYS A 333 14.92 -12.91 -7.48
CA CYS A 333 15.18 -13.36 -6.10
C CYS A 333 16.05 -14.62 -6.06
N ILE A 334 15.87 -15.57 -6.98
CA ILE A 334 16.74 -16.74 -7.12
C ILE A 334 18.17 -16.32 -7.49
N ILE A 335 18.34 -15.40 -8.43
CA ILE A 335 19.65 -14.83 -8.78
C ILE A 335 20.28 -14.15 -7.56
N SER A 336 19.50 -13.33 -6.84
CA SER A 336 19.94 -12.69 -5.60
C SER A 336 20.40 -13.71 -4.56
N ALA A 337 19.70 -14.83 -4.44
CA ALA A 337 20.00 -15.85 -3.45
C ALA A 337 21.28 -16.65 -3.73
N PHE A 338 21.57 -16.96 -5.00
CA PHE A 338 22.65 -17.88 -5.37
C PHE A 338 23.89 -17.22 -5.95
N VAL A 339 23.78 -16.03 -6.55
CA VAL A 339 24.93 -15.37 -7.21
C VAL A 339 25.70 -14.47 -6.24
N GLY A 340 25.00 -13.75 -5.37
CA GLY A 340 25.63 -12.86 -4.38
C GLY A 340 26.28 -11.61 -4.97
N GLY A 341 27.02 -10.89 -4.12
CA GLY A 341 27.77 -9.68 -4.44
C GLY A 341 26.92 -8.59 -5.11
N TYR A 342 27.55 -7.79 -5.99
CA TYR A 342 26.85 -6.73 -6.72
C TYR A 342 25.76 -7.23 -7.66
N VAL A 343 25.95 -8.40 -8.28
CA VAL A 343 24.96 -8.95 -9.22
C VAL A 343 23.68 -9.31 -8.49
N GLY A 344 23.80 -9.96 -7.34
CA GLY A 344 22.66 -10.29 -6.49
C GLY A 344 21.97 -9.05 -5.92
N LEU A 345 22.74 -8.06 -5.44
CA LEU A 345 22.17 -6.79 -4.97
C LEU A 345 21.41 -6.04 -6.07
N ILE A 346 21.94 -5.99 -7.29
CA ILE A 346 21.28 -5.37 -8.44
C ILE A 346 20.01 -6.15 -8.81
N ALA A 347 20.05 -7.49 -8.78
CA ALA A 347 18.88 -8.32 -9.03
C ALA A 347 17.77 -8.07 -8.00
N LEU A 348 18.11 -8.04 -6.71
CA LEU A 348 17.19 -7.67 -5.62
C LEU A 348 16.61 -6.26 -5.83
N THR A 349 17.46 -5.31 -6.20
CA THR A 349 17.04 -3.93 -6.45
C THR A 349 16.05 -3.83 -7.61
N LEU A 350 16.37 -4.48 -8.74
CA LEU A 350 15.52 -4.55 -9.94
C LEU A 350 14.23 -5.32 -9.72
N CYS A 351 14.19 -6.26 -8.77
CA CYS A 351 12.99 -7.04 -8.45
C CYS A 351 11.79 -6.13 -8.13
N SER A 352 12.03 -4.98 -7.49
CA SER A 352 11.00 -3.98 -7.18
C SER A 352 10.28 -3.45 -8.42
N MET A 353 10.96 -3.37 -9.56
CA MET A 353 10.32 -3.01 -10.85
C MET A 353 9.19 -3.98 -11.20
N PHE A 354 9.37 -5.27 -10.91
CA PHE A 354 8.42 -6.33 -11.26
C PHE A 354 7.44 -6.65 -10.12
N MET A 355 7.69 -6.18 -8.90
CA MET A 355 6.68 -6.18 -7.82
C MET A 355 5.57 -5.15 -8.06
N SER A 356 5.91 -4.06 -8.74
CA SER A 356 5.11 -2.84 -8.90
C SER A 356 3.62 -3.01 -9.21
N ILE A 357 3.26 -3.90 -10.14
CA ILE A 357 1.87 -4.14 -10.59
C ILE A 357 1.18 -5.30 -9.88
N GLN A 358 1.90 -6.06 -9.07
CA GLN A 358 1.36 -7.31 -8.51
C GLN A 358 0.24 -7.02 -7.51
N TYR A 359 0.42 -6.12 -6.53
CA TYR A 359 -0.64 -5.72 -5.59
C TYR A 359 -1.97 -5.32 -6.27
N PRO A 360 -2.01 -4.29 -7.14
CA PRO A 360 -3.26 -3.87 -7.77
C PRO A 360 -3.87 -4.93 -8.69
N THR A 361 -3.03 -5.73 -9.35
CA THR A 361 -3.49 -6.75 -10.30
C THR A 361 -4.04 -7.97 -9.56
N ILE A 362 -3.39 -8.44 -8.50
CA ILE A 362 -3.89 -9.49 -7.60
C ILE A 362 -5.22 -9.05 -7.00
N PHE A 363 -5.26 -7.84 -6.44
CA PHE A 363 -6.47 -7.28 -5.82
C PHE A 363 -7.65 -7.28 -6.79
N SER A 364 -7.48 -6.66 -7.96
CA SER A 364 -8.56 -6.55 -8.95
C SER A 364 -8.96 -7.91 -9.56
N LEU A 365 -8.01 -8.84 -9.79
CA LEU A 365 -8.33 -10.21 -10.23
C LEU A 365 -9.11 -10.99 -9.16
N GLY A 366 -8.79 -10.77 -7.89
CA GLY A 366 -9.44 -11.39 -6.75
C GLY A 366 -10.88 -10.93 -6.53
N ILE A 367 -11.14 -9.63 -6.71
CA ILE A 367 -12.48 -9.07 -6.49
C ILE A 367 -13.39 -9.07 -7.73
N LYS A 368 -12.85 -9.43 -8.90
CA LYS A 368 -13.62 -9.51 -10.15
C LYS A 368 -14.76 -10.53 -10.04
N GLY A 369 -15.96 -10.11 -10.42
CA GLY A 369 -17.17 -10.94 -10.39
C GLY A 369 -17.73 -11.25 -8.99
N LEU A 370 -17.30 -10.55 -7.93
CA LEU A 370 -17.84 -10.78 -6.57
C LEU A 370 -19.22 -10.15 -6.34
N GLY A 371 -19.62 -9.17 -7.16
CA GLY A 371 -20.91 -8.50 -7.04
C GLY A 371 -21.12 -7.90 -5.64
N GLN A 372 -22.15 -8.37 -4.94
CA GLN A 372 -22.47 -7.92 -3.57
C GLN A 372 -21.39 -8.23 -2.53
N ASP A 373 -20.57 -9.24 -2.76
CA ASP A 373 -19.54 -9.67 -1.80
C ASP A 373 -18.21 -8.91 -1.98
N THR A 374 -18.15 -7.96 -2.93
CA THR A 374 -16.95 -7.16 -3.23
C THR A 374 -16.41 -6.44 -1.99
N LYS A 375 -17.28 -5.84 -1.17
CA LYS A 375 -16.86 -5.05 0.00
C LYS A 375 -16.17 -5.93 1.05
N TYR A 376 -16.79 -7.04 1.45
CA TYR A 376 -16.18 -7.98 2.40
C TYR A 376 -15.01 -8.77 1.82
N GLY A 377 -15.08 -9.13 0.53
CA GLY A 377 -13.97 -9.77 -0.17
C GLY A 377 -12.73 -8.89 -0.20
N SER A 378 -12.92 -7.57 -0.36
CA SER A 378 -11.85 -6.57 -0.28
C SER A 378 -11.27 -6.45 1.12
N SER A 379 -12.11 -6.37 2.16
CA SER A 379 -11.67 -6.35 3.57
C SER A 379 -10.70 -7.49 3.88
N LEU A 380 -11.06 -8.72 3.48
CA LEU A 380 -10.26 -9.90 3.74
C LEU A 380 -8.96 -9.93 2.92
N ILE A 381 -8.95 -9.35 1.71
CA ILE A 381 -7.71 -9.17 0.95
C ILE A 381 -6.81 -8.13 1.64
N VAL A 382 -7.35 -7.02 2.14
CA VAL A 382 -6.55 -6.00 2.87
C VAL A 382 -5.95 -6.58 4.16
N MET A 383 -6.68 -7.45 4.87
CA MET A 383 -6.15 -8.15 6.05
C MET A 383 -4.87 -8.92 5.80
N THR A 384 -4.61 -9.32 4.56
CA THR A 384 -3.39 -10.06 4.19
C THR A 384 -2.12 -9.21 4.26
N ILE A 385 -2.23 -7.89 4.45
CA ILE A 385 -1.08 -7.01 4.70
C ILE A 385 -0.29 -7.45 5.94
N VAL A 386 -0.94 -8.14 6.89
CA VAL A 386 -0.26 -8.83 8.01
C VAL A 386 0.86 -9.77 7.55
N GLY A 387 0.81 -10.26 6.31
CA GLY A 387 1.85 -11.09 5.70
C GLY A 387 3.23 -10.44 5.75
N GLY A 388 3.34 -9.11 5.66
CA GLY A 388 4.63 -8.43 5.81
C GLY A 388 5.25 -8.60 7.19
N GLY A 389 4.40 -8.62 8.22
CA GLY A 389 4.81 -8.87 9.59
C GLY A 389 5.12 -10.32 9.93
N ILE A 390 4.63 -11.27 9.12
CA ILE A 390 4.82 -12.70 9.35
C ILE A 390 6.01 -13.23 8.53
N VAL A 391 6.11 -12.83 7.26
CA VAL A 391 7.15 -13.31 6.34
C VAL A 391 8.51 -12.69 6.67
N THR A 392 8.56 -11.44 7.13
CA THR A 392 9.83 -10.79 7.48
C THR A 392 10.56 -11.49 8.65
N PRO A 393 9.90 -11.90 9.74
CA PRO A 393 10.52 -12.77 10.76
C PRO A 393 10.91 -14.16 10.24
N ILE A 394 10.11 -14.76 9.33
CA ILE A 394 10.47 -16.04 8.70
C ILE A 394 11.77 -15.89 7.91
N MET A 395 11.92 -14.81 7.15
CA MET A 395 13.16 -14.49 6.44
C MET A 395 14.33 -14.31 7.40
N GLY A 396 14.14 -13.63 8.53
CA GLY A 396 15.15 -13.50 9.59
C GLY A 396 15.58 -14.85 10.17
N PHE A 397 14.62 -15.70 10.50
CA PHE A 397 14.89 -17.06 10.98
C PHE A 397 15.69 -17.88 9.96
N VAL A 398 15.32 -17.84 8.67
CA VAL A 398 16.06 -18.53 7.61
C VAL A 398 17.47 -17.94 7.45
N SER A 399 17.60 -16.62 7.48
CA SER A 399 18.89 -15.93 7.42
C SER A 399 19.83 -16.37 8.54
N ASP A 400 19.34 -16.40 9.78
CA ASP A 400 20.14 -16.75 10.94
C ASP A 400 20.46 -18.25 10.99
N ALA A 401 19.53 -19.12 10.55
CA ALA A 401 19.75 -20.56 10.51
C ALA A 401 20.79 -20.99 9.47
N VAL A 402 20.87 -20.29 8.34
CA VAL A 402 21.84 -20.58 7.26
C VAL A 402 23.13 -19.76 7.43
N GLY A 403 23.08 -18.65 8.18
CA GLY A 403 24.22 -17.74 8.38
C GLY A 403 24.58 -16.91 7.15
N HIS A 404 23.67 -16.84 6.15
CA HIS A 404 23.91 -16.19 4.86
C HIS A 404 22.65 -15.50 4.36
N VAL A 405 22.58 -14.17 4.50
CA VAL A 405 21.40 -13.35 4.14
C VAL A 405 20.88 -13.62 2.73
N PRO A 406 21.73 -13.78 1.69
CA PRO A 406 21.22 -14.05 0.34
C PRO A 406 20.32 -15.28 0.25
N THR A 407 20.62 -16.36 0.98
CA THR A 407 19.79 -17.57 0.90
C THR A 407 18.36 -17.34 1.43
N ALA A 408 18.18 -16.34 2.30
CA ALA A 408 16.86 -15.94 2.80
C ALA A 408 15.99 -15.28 1.70
N GLU A 409 16.57 -14.81 0.59
CA GLU A 409 15.83 -14.32 -0.59
C GLU A 409 15.03 -15.42 -1.30
N LEU A 410 15.28 -16.70 -0.96
CA LEU A 410 14.40 -17.80 -1.38
C LEU A 410 12.99 -17.70 -0.78
N VAL A 411 12.82 -17.03 0.36
CA VAL A 411 11.50 -16.80 0.96
C VAL A 411 10.64 -15.90 0.06
N PRO A 412 11.09 -14.69 -0.35
CA PRO A 412 10.45 -13.92 -1.41
C PRO A 412 10.26 -14.71 -2.72
N ALA A 413 11.26 -15.48 -3.17
CA ALA A 413 11.13 -16.28 -4.39
C ALA A 413 9.96 -17.28 -4.32
N PHE A 414 9.81 -17.97 -3.19
CA PHE A 414 8.68 -18.87 -2.94
C PHE A 414 7.34 -18.13 -2.98
N CYS A 415 7.26 -16.95 -2.36
CA CYS A 415 6.07 -16.13 -2.42
C CYS A 415 5.71 -15.73 -3.87
N PHE A 416 6.69 -15.34 -4.69
CA PHE A 416 6.45 -15.04 -6.10
C PHE A 416 6.03 -16.26 -6.91
N ALA A 417 6.52 -17.46 -6.57
CA ALA A 417 6.05 -18.71 -7.18
C ALA A 417 4.55 -18.95 -6.90
N VAL A 418 4.08 -18.71 -5.68
CA VAL A 418 2.65 -18.81 -5.32
C VAL A 418 1.81 -17.81 -6.12
N ILE A 419 2.30 -16.57 -6.28
CA ILE A 419 1.62 -15.53 -7.07
C ILE A 419 1.54 -15.93 -8.55
N PHE A 420 2.61 -16.51 -9.11
CA PHE A 420 2.63 -17.03 -10.47
C PHE A 420 1.59 -18.14 -10.67
N ILE A 421 1.48 -19.07 -9.72
CA ILE A 421 0.47 -20.14 -9.75
C ILE A 421 -0.94 -19.54 -9.74
N PHE A 422 -1.21 -18.57 -8.87
CA PHE A 422 -2.49 -17.85 -8.87
C PHE A 422 -2.81 -17.20 -10.22
N ALA A 423 -1.83 -16.51 -10.81
CA ALA A 423 -2.00 -15.85 -12.09
C ALA A 423 -2.34 -16.84 -13.22
N LYS A 424 -1.65 -17.99 -13.28
CA LYS A 424 -1.95 -19.07 -14.24
C LYS A 424 -3.30 -19.73 -13.98
N PHE A 425 -3.63 -20.02 -12.72
CA PHE A 425 -4.92 -20.58 -12.35
C PHE A 425 -6.07 -19.67 -12.80
N ARG A 426 -5.88 -18.35 -12.69
CA ARG A 426 -6.88 -17.37 -13.15
C ARG A 426 -7.03 -17.34 -14.67
N ALA A 427 -5.94 -17.51 -15.43
CA ALA A 427 -5.99 -17.59 -16.89
C ALA A 427 -6.82 -18.78 -17.38
N ASN A 428 -6.74 -19.92 -16.70
CA ASN A 428 -7.45 -21.14 -17.08
C ASN A 428 -8.93 -21.17 -16.65
N ALA A 429 -9.32 -20.35 -15.67
CA ALA A 429 -10.68 -20.32 -15.13
C ALA A 429 -11.65 -19.39 -15.89
N LEU A 430 -11.16 -18.62 -16.87
CA LEU A 430 -12.02 -17.81 -17.74
C LEU A 430 -12.50 -18.69 -18.90
N PRO A 431 -13.83 -18.93 -19.07
CA PRO A 431 -14.32 -19.62 -20.25
C PRO A 431 -13.92 -18.81 -21.49
N SER A 432 -13.39 -19.50 -22.49
CA SER A 432 -13.05 -19.01 -23.83
C SER A 432 -14.23 -18.38 -24.61
N ASN A 433 -15.43 -18.31 -24.03
CA ASN A 433 -16.66 -17.92 -24.71
C ASN A 433 -17.05 -16.43 -24.53
N LEU A 434 -16.13 -15.56 -24.08
CA LEU A 434 -16.32 -14.10 -24.04
C LEU A 434 -15.56 -13.35 -25.13
N PHE A 435 -14.91 -14.09 -26.03
CA PHE A 435 -14.22 -13.58 -27.21
C PHE A 435 -14.68 -14.36 -28.45
N ASN A 436 -15.96 -14.25 -28.79
CA ASN A 436 -16.47 -14.39 -30.15
C ASN A 436 -17.66 -13.45 -30.30
#